data_AF-A0A4Y5Z134-F1
#
_entry.id   AF-A0A4Y5Z134-F1
#
_cell.length_a   1.000
_cell.length_b   1.000
_cell.length_c   1.000
_cell.angle_alpha   90.00
_cell.angle_beta   90.00
_cell.angle_gamma   90.00
#
_symmetry.space_group_name_H-M   'P 1'
#
loop_
_entity.id
_entity.type
_entity.pdbx_description
1 polymer ?
#
loop_
_entity_poly.entity_id
_entity_poly.type
_entity_poly.pdbx_seq_one_letter_code
_entity_poly.pdbx_strand_id
1 'polypeptide(L)'
;MRTWWPATLRRPASRRHAPDTGHKPHDYLQLCRIERAKDLLAEGNRSLIDIAMEVGFRTQAHFTTVFQRVAGRTPHSWRSGLHD
;
A
#
# COMPACT_ATOMS: atom_id res chain seq x y z
N MET A 1 17.42 9.03 -5.61
CA MET A 1 16.69 9.89 -6.56
C MET A 1 15.59 9.07 -7.20
N ARG A 2 14.32 9.36 -6.89
CA ARG A 2 13.14 8.55 -7.22
C ARG A 2 12.42 9.20 -8.40
N THR A 3 12.55 8.66 -9.60
CA THR A 3 11.83 9.15 -10.79
C THR A 3 10.48 8.44 -10.90
N TRP A 4 9.43 9.10 -10.46
CA TRP A 4 8.05 8.72 -10.75
C TRP A 4 7.69 9.24 -12.14
N TRP A 5 7.51 8.33 -13.10
CA TRP A 5 7.16 8.64 -14.50
C TRP A 5 5.69 9.11 -14.63
N PRO A 6 5.40 10.13 -15.48
CA PRO A 6 4.09 10.74 -15.61
C PRO A 6 3.12 9.96 -16.54
N ALA A 7 1.83 10.27 -16.38
CA ALA A 7 0.71 9.69 -17.12
C ALA A 7 0.81 9.92 -18.65
N THR A 8 0.66 8.84 -19.43
CA THR A 8 -0.01 8.80 -20.76
C THR A 8 -0.03 7.36 -21.31
N LEU A 9 -1.21 6.93 -21.79
CA LEU A 9 -1.56 5.58 -22.28
C LEU A 9 -0.66 5.07 -23.43
N ARG A 10 -0.22 3.79 -23.35
CA ARG A 10 -0.45 2.71 -24.35
C ARG A 10 0.17 1.40 -23.82
N ARG A 11 -0.60 0.32 -23.67
CA ARG A 11 -0.04 -1.00 -23.30
C ARG A 11 0.76 -1.54 -24.50
N PRO A 12 1.99 -2.02 -24.27
CA PRO A 12 2.35 -3.35 -24.71
C PRO A 12 2.45 -4.27 -23.49
N ALA A 13 2.24 -5.56 -23.70
CA ALA A 13 2.40 -6.60 -22.69
C ALA A 13 3.89 -6.74 -22.32
N SER A 14 4.44 -5.77 -21.59
CA SER A 14 5.79 -5.82 -21.09
C SER A 14 5.79 -6.65 -19.82
N ARG A 15 6.25 -7.89 -19.96
CA ARG A 15 6.79 -8.71 -18.88
C ARG A 15 7.96 -7.92 -18.26
N ARG A 16 7.61 -7.04 -17.34
CA ARG A 16 8.53 -6.43 -16.39
C ARG A 16 9.13 -7.58 -15.61
N HIS A 17 10.38 -7.93 -15.91
CA HIS A 17 11.20 -8.71 -15.00
C HIS A 17 11.25 -7.87 -13.72
N ALA A 18 10.55 -8.32 -12.70
CA ALA A 18 10.76 -7.80 -11.37
C ALA A 18 12.26 -8.02 -11.07
N PRO A 19 12.97 -7.04 -10.51
CA PRO A 19 14.33 -7.29 -10.03
C PRO A 19 14.30 -8.52 -9.12
N ASP A 20 15.40 -9.26 -9.07
CA ASP A 20 15.64 -10.50 -8.32
C ASP A 20 15.50 -10.36 -6.78
N THR A 21 14.69 -9.42 -6.31
CA THR A 21 13.98 -9.49 -5.04
C THR A 21 13.28 -10.84 -5.00
N GLY A 22 13.74 -11.78 -4.16
CA GLY A 22 13.11 -13.09 -3.92
C GLY A 22 11.67 -13.05 -3.36
N HIS A 23 10.99 -11.91 -3.51
CA HIS A 23 9.58 -11.69 -3.22
C HIS A 23 8.79 -11.75 -4.52
N LYS A 24 7.66 -12.46 -4.52
CA LYS A 24 6.82 -12.54 -5.72
C LYS A 24 6.37 -11.12 -6.09
N PRO A 25 6.19 -10.78 -7.38
CA PRO A 25 5.76 -9.45 -7.82
C PRO A 25 4.53 -8.92 -7.08
N HIS A 26 3.64 -9.82 -6.65
CA HIS A 26 2.48 -9.52 -5.82
C HIS A 26 2.84 -8.99 -4.43
N ASP A 27 3.82 -9.59 -3.75
CA ASP A 27 4.23 -9.19 -2.40
C ASP A 27 4.87 -7.80 -2.41
N TYR A 28 5.68 -7.50 -3.43
CA TYR A 28 6.24 -6.16 -3.61
C TYR A 28 5.15 -5.10 -3.80
N LEU A 29 4.12 -5.40 -4.61
CA LEU A 29 2.99 -4.49 -4.78
C LEU A 29 2.22 -4.30 -3.46
N GLN A 30 2.04 -5.35 -2.66
CA GLN A 30 1.41 -5.20 -1.34
C GLN A 30 2.25 -4.32 -0.42
N LEU A 31 3.57 -4.49 -0.39
CA LEU A 31 4.48 -3.62 0.38
C LEU A 31 4.31 -2.15 -0.01
N CYS A 32 4.34 -1.83 -1.32
CA CYS A 32 4.16 -0.46 -1.78
C CYS A 32 2.80 0.13 -1.38
N ARG A 33 1.73 -0.67 -1.43
CA ARG A 33 0.39 -0.23 -1.00
C ARG A 33 0.33 0.06 0.49
N ILE A 34 0.96 -0.78 1.32
CA ILE A 34 0.99 -0.60 2.77
C ILE A 34 1.83 0.61 3.15
N GLU A 35 2.97 0.84 2.50
CA GLU A 35 3.77 2.06 2.72
C GLU A 35 2.94 3.32 2.43
N ARG A 36 2.24 3.37 1.29
CA ARG A 36 1.34 4.49 0.99
C ARG A 36 0.21 4.63 2.00
N ALA A 37 -0.34 3.52 2.50
CA ALA A 37 -1.39 3.55 3.51
C ALA A 37 -0.90 4.13 4.84
N LYS A 38 0.36 3.90 5.23
CA LYS A 38 0.93 4.49 6.45
C LYS A 38 0.97 6.01 6.38
N ASP A 39 1.36 6.58 5.24
CA ASP A 39 1.34 8.04 5.02
C ASP A 39 -0.08 8.59 5.21
N LEU A 40 -1.07 7.95 4.58
CA LEU A 40 -2.48 8.36 4.67
C LEU A 40 -3.06 8.20 6.08
N LEU A 41 -2.61 7.20 6.84
CA LEU A 41 -3.00 7.01 8.24
C LEU A 41 -2.42 8.10 9.13
N ALA A 42 -1.21 8.58 8.83
CA ALA A 42 -0.55 9.66 9.58
C ALA A 42 -1.19 11.03 9.35
N GLU A 43 -1.82 11.26 8.19
CA GLU A 43 -2.65 12.45 7.95
C GLU A 43 -3.91 12.50 8.85
N GLY A 44 -4.34 11.37 9.43
CA GLY A 44 -5.40 11.30 10.44
C GLY A 44 -6.84 11.58 9.98
N ASN A 45 -7.04 12.18 8.80
CA ASN A 45 -8.33 12.75 8.40
C ASN A 45 -9.25 11.82 7.57
N ARG A 46 -8.83 10.58 7.28
CA ARG A 46 -9.56 9.66 6.38
C ARG A 46 -10.04 8.41 7.11
N SER A 47 -11.16 7.84 6.67
CA SER A 47 -11.64 6.55 7.19
C SER A 47 -10.74 5.40 6.74
N LEU A 48 -10.76 4.27 7.44
CA LEU A 48 -9.98 3.09 7.05
C LEU A 48 -10.48 2.46 5.73
N ILE A 49 -11.77 2.58 5.43
CA ILE A 49 -12.32 2.06 4.18
C ILE A 49 -11.90 2.92 2.99
N ASP A 50 -11.87 4.25 3.13
CA ASP A 50 -11.40 5.16 2.08
C ASP A 50 -9.92 4.91 1.77
N ILE A 51 -9.08 4.79 2.79
CA ILE A 51 -7.65 4.47 2.62
C ILE A 51 -7.48 3.12 1.93
N ALA A 52 -8.26 2.10 2.29
CA ALA A 52 -8.21 0.79 1.65
C ALA A 52 -8.53 0.88 0.15
N MET A 53 -9.58 1.61 -0.21
CA MET A 53 -9.98 1.81 -1.61
C MET A 53 -8.93 2.60 -2.39
N GLU A 54 -8.37 3.66 -1.80
CA GLU A 54 -7.35 4.52 -2.42
C GLU A 54 -6.06 3.77 -2.74
N VAL A 55 -5.59 2.91 -1.83
CA VAL A 55 -4.38 2.10 -2.08
C VAL A 55 -4.67 0.82 -2.86
N GLY A 56 -5.91 0.62 -3.33
CA GLY A 56 -6.28 -0.44 -4.28
C GLY A 56 -6.65 -1.79 -3.67
N PHE A 57 -7.14 -1.80 -2.42
CA PHE A 57 -7.83 -2.96 -1.83
C PHE A 57 -9.32 -2.90 -2.15
N ARG A 58 -9.94 -4.08 -2.33
CA ARG A 58 -11.38 -4.19 -2.59
C ARG A 58 -12.23 -4.06 -1.33
N THR A 59 -11.66 -4.37 -0.16
CA THR A 59 -12.36 -4.36 1.12
C THR A 59 -11.41 -3.91 2.22
N GLN A 60 -11.97 -3.25 3.25
CA GLN A 60 -11.25 -2.87 4.46
C GLN A 60 -10.71 -4.10 5.21
N ALA A 61 -11.42 -5.22 5.22
CA ALA A 61 -10.99 -6.45 5.88
C ALA A 61 -9.69 -6.99 5.26
N HIS A 62 -9.62 -7.09 3.93
CA HIS A 62 -8.41 -7.54 3.25
C HIS A 62 -7.23 -6.57 3.47
N PHE A 63 -7.50 -5.27 3.39
CA PHE A 63 -6.52 -4.24 3.73
C PHE A 63 -5.97 -4.44 5.15
N THR A 64 -6.84 -4.62 6.14
CA THR A 64 -6.46 -4.77 7.55
C THR A 64 -5.55 -5.97 7.77
N THR A 65 -5.88 -7.13 7.18
CA THR A 65 -5.06 -8.35 7.28
C THR A 65 -3.68 -8.15 6.67
N VAL A 66 -3.60 -7.55 5.47
CA VAL A 66 -2.32 -7.33 4.78
C VAL A 66 -1.50 -6.26 5.50
N PHE A 67 -2.14 -5.19 5.97
CA PHE A 67 -1.48 -4.13 6.73
C PHE A 67 -0.88 -4.69 8.02
N GLN A 68 -1.62 -5.49 8.79
CA GLN A 68 -1.10 -6.10 10.01
C GLN A 68 0.07 -7.05 9.72
N ARG A 69 -0.02 -7.85 8.65
CA ARG A 69 1.07 -8.76 8.25
C ARG A 69 2.35 -8.01 7.91
N VAL A 70 2.25 -6.84 7.27
CA VAL A 70 3.39 -6.06 6.79
C VAL A 70 3.92 -5.09 7.86
N ALA A 71 3.03 -4.43 8.61
CA ALA A 71 3.37 -3.37 9.56
C ALA A 71 3.42 -3.86 11.02
N GLY A 72 3.06 -5.12 11.29
CA GLY A 72 3.08 -5.74 12.63
C GLY A 72 1.92 -5.37 13.55
N ARG A 73 1.11 -4.37 13.19
CA ARG A 73 -0.05 -3.90 13.95
C ARG A 73 -1.20 -3.48 13.03
N THR A 74 -2.42 -3.43 13.55
CA THR A 74 -3.59 -3.04 12.75
C THR A 74 -3.54 -1.56 12.35
N PRO A 75 -4.20 -1.14 11.26
CA PRO A 75 -4.26 0.26 10.84
C PRO A 75 -4.77 1.21 11.93
N HIS A 76 -5.75 0.75 12.72
CA HIS A 76 -6.29 1.53 13.84
C HIS A 76 -5.27 1.71 14.95
N SER A 77 -4.62 0.63 15.40
CA SER A 77 -3.55 0.69 16.39
C SER A 77 -2.36 1.54 15.91
N TRP A 78 -2.02 1.45 14.62
CA TRP A 78 -1.00 2.29 14.01
C TRP A 78 -1.35 3.78 14.12
N ARG A 79 -2.59 4.16 13.79
CA ARG A 79 -3.05 5.54 13.88
C ARG A 79 -3.07 6.04 15.33
N SER A 80 -3.62 5.26 16.25
CA SER A 80 -3.70 5.66 17.66
C SER A 80 -2.32 5.85 18.29
N GLY A 81 -1.33 5.03 17.92
CA GLY A 81 0.05 5.16 18.39
C GLY A 81 0.86 6.31 17.76
N LEU A 82 0.28 7.10 16.84
CA LEU A 82 0.90 8.35 16.35
C LEU A 82 0.47 9.57 17.17
N HIS A 83 -0.56 9.45 18.00
CA HIS A 83 -1.11 10.56 18.79
C HIS A 83 -0.64 10.54 20.25
N ASP A 84 0.31 9.66 20.59
CA ASP A 84 1.09 9.64 21.84
C ASP A 84 2.44 10.34 21.60
#